data_AF-A0A1V5WP97-F1
#
_entry.id   AF-A0A1V5WP97-F1
#
_cell.length_a   1.000
_cell.length_b   1.000
_cell.length_c   1.000
_cell.angle_alpha   90.00
_cell.angle_beta   90.00
_cell.angle_gamma   90.00
#
_symmetry.space_group_name_H-M   'P 1'
#
loop_
_entity.id
_entity.type
_entity.pdbx_description
1 polymer ?
#
loop_
_entity_poly.entity_id
_entity_poly.type
_entity_poly.pdbx_seq_one_letter_code
_entity_poly.pdbx_strand_id
1 'polypeptide(L)' 'MTDGTITYSFSEEEIKSLALLLRRNEAVLDTVLDEFHGFLENTVYQNLTIAEAEDFYNEKR' A
#
# COMPACT_ATOMS: atom_id res chain seq x y z
N MET A 1 22.88 -16.94 21.34
CA MET A 1 21.94 -15.80 21.38
C MET A 1 21.48 -15.59 19.95
N THR A 2 20.29 -16.05 19.61
CA THR A 2 19.69 -15.78 18.30
C THR A 2 19.34 -14.30 18.29
N ASP A 3 20.04 -13.51 17.48
CA ASP A 3 19.68 -12.13 17.20
C ASP A 3 18.19 -12.09 16.85
N GLY A 4 17.40 -11.45 17.71
CA GLY A 4 15.94 -11.52 17.68
C GLY A 4 15.35 -10.66 16.58
N THR A 5 15.66 -10.96 15.32
CA THR A 5 15.06 -10.27 14.19
C THR A 5 13.65 -10.81 13.98
N ILE A 6 12.64 -10.02 14.36
CA ILE A 6 11.25 -10.30 14.00
C ILE A 6 11.07 -9.80 12.56
N THR A 7 11.01 -10.73 11.61
CA THR A 7 10.63 -10.41 10.24
C THR A 7 9.12 -10.26 10.18
N TYR A 8 8.65 -9.01 10.17
CA TYR A 8 7.25 -8.71 9.90
C TYR A 8 7.03 -8.58 8.39
N SER A 9 6.00 -9.27 7.89
CA SER A 9 5.59 -9.24 6.49
C SER A 9 4.18 -8.71 6.45
N PHE A 10 3.93 -7.70 5.62
CA PHE A 10 2.58 -7.17 5.44
C PHE A 10 1.72 -8.20 4.71
N SER A 11 0.50 -8.39 5.20
CA SER A 11 -0.57 -9.08 4.47
C SER A 11 -1.07 -8.23 3.31
N GLU A 12 -1.74 -8.86 2.34
CA GLU A 12 -2.35 -8.15 1.20
C GLU A 12 -3.37 -7.08 1.65
N GLU A 13 -4.13 -7.35 2.71
CA GLU A 13 -5.11 -6.40 3.27
C GLU A 13 -4.43 -5.18 3.90
N GLU A 14 -3.29 -5.39 4.58
CA GLU A 14 -2.50 -4.30 5.15
C GLU A 14 -1.87 -3.45 4.05
N ILE A 15 -1.32 -4.08 3.00
CA ILE A 15 -0.75 -3.39 1.83
C ILE A 15 -1.82 -2.52 1.15
N LYS A 16 -3.00 -3.09 0.91
CA LYS A 16 -4.16 -2.37 0.35
C LYS A 16 -4.56 -1.19 1.23
N SER A 17 -4.72 -1.43 2.54
CA SER A 17 -5.09 -0.38 3.49
C SER A 17 -4.06 0.76 3.55
N LEU A 18 -2.77 0.43 3.48
CA LEU A 18 -1.69 1.41 3.45
C LEU A 18 -1.66 2.20 2.13
N ALA A 19 -1.86 1.54 0.99
CA ALA A 19 -1.95 2.21 -0.30
C ALA A 19 -3.10 3.24 -0.32
N LEU A 20 -4.28 2.87 0.20
CA LEU A 20 -5.41 3.80 0.31
C LEU A 20 -5.14 4.93 1.31
N LEU A 21 -4.52 4.62 2.45
CA LEU A 21 -4.19 5.61 3.47
C LEU A 21 -3.23 6.67 2.92
N LEU A 22 -2.16 6.24 2.23
CA LEU A 22 -1.18 7.15 1.67
C LEU A 22 -1.79 8.01 0.56
N ARG A 23 -2.53 7.40 -0.37
CA ARG A 23 -3.22 8.11 -1.45
C ARG A 23 -4.21 9.15 -0.92
N ARG A 24 -4.94 8.86 0.16
CA ARG A 24 -5.86 9.82 0.80
C ARG A 24 -5.15 11.00 1.45
N ASN A 25 -3.90 10.82 1.86
CA ASN A 25 -3.11 11.83 2.57
C ASN A 25 -1.95 12.37 1.72
N GLU A 26 -1.94 12.12 0.41
CA GLU A 26 -0.85 12.48 -0.52
C GLU A 26 -0.45 13.96 -0.41
N ALA A 27 -1.43 14.85 -0.21
CA ALA A 27 -1.18 16.28 -0.06
C ALA A 27 -0.40 16.68 1.21
N VAL A 28 -0.28 15.78 2.20
CA VAL A 28 0.33 16.02 3.52
C VAL A 28 1.53 15.10 3.75
N LEU A 29 1.78 14.14 2.86
CA LEU A 29 2.91 13.22 2.97
C LEU A 29 4.23 13.92 2.65
N ASP A 30 5.26 13.55 3.40
CA ASP A 30 6.63 13.92 3.08
C ASP A 30 7.10 13.11 1.87
N THR A 31 7.84 13.76 0.97
CA THR A 31 8.50 13.15 -0.20
C THR A 31 9.35 11.91 0.12
N VAL A 32 9.81 11.77 1.36
CA VAL A 32 10.49 10.54 1.83
C VAL A 32 9.62 9.28 1.65
N LEU A 33 8.30 9.43 1.63
CA LEU A 33 7.35 8.32 1.49
C LEU A 33 6.94 8.03 0.05
N ASP A 34 7.42 8.79 -0.94
CA ASP A 34 7.02 8.63 -2.34
C ASP A 34 7.41 7.25 -2.90
N GLU A 35 8.63 6.79 -2.63
CA GLU A 35 9.09 5.46 -3.07
C GLU A 35 8.27 4.35 -2.41
N PHE A 36 7.93 4.52 -1.12
CA PHE A 36 7.12 3.56 -0.39
C PHE A 36 5.67 3.53 -0.89
N HIS A 37 5.11 4.71 -1.18
CA HIS A 37 3.79 4.84 -1.77
C HIS A 37 3.73 4.15 -3.14
N GLY A 38 4.71 4.42 -4.02
CA GLY A 38 4.83 3.77 -5.32
C GLY A 38 5.03 2.25 -5.21
N PHE A 39 5.77 1.78 -4.22
CA PHE A 39 5.91 0.35 -3.94
C PHE A 39 4.56 -0.30 -3.58
N LEU A 40 3.79 0.34 -2.70
CA LEU A 40 2.48 -0.17 -2.29
C LEU A 40 1.48 -0.16 -3.45
N GLU A 41 1.41 0.93 -4.21
CA GLU A 41 0.55 1.00 -5.40
C GLU A 41 0.91 -0.07 -6.42
N ASN A 42 2.20 -0.23 -6.75
CA ASN A 42 2.64 -1.29 -7.66
C ASN A 42 2.27 -2.68 -7.14
N THR A 43 2.42 -2.92 -5.84
CA THR A 43 2.07 -4.21 -5.25
C THR A 43 0.57 -4.48 -5.34
N VAL A 44 -0.26 -3.46 -5.16
CA VAL A 44 -1.72 -3.55 -5.35
C VAL A 44 -2.06 -3.82 -6.83
N TYR A 45 -1.49 -3.07 -7.77
CA TYR A 45 -1.77 -3.24 -9.20
C TYR A 45 -1.26 -4.57 -9.78
N GLN A 46 -0.18 -5.14 -9.27
CA GLN A 46 0.32 -6.44 -9.72
C GLN A 46 -0.55 -7.61 -9.25
N ASN A 47 -1.25 -7.45 -8.12
CA ASN A 47 -2.08 -8.48 -7.50
C ASN A 47 -3.58 -8.34 -7.79
N LEU A 48 -4.00 -7.24 -8.44
CA LEU A 48 -5.37 -6.99 -8.84
C LEU A 48 -5.48 -6.99 -10.36
N THR A 49 -6.60 -7.50 -10.86
CA THR A 49 -7.01 -7.20 -12.23
C THR A 49 -7.38 -5.73 -12.36
N ILE A 50 -7.41 -5.21 -13.59
CA ILE A 50 -7.79 -3.81 -13.86
C ILE A 50 -9.17 -3.49 -13.26
N ALA A 51 -10.13 -4.40 -13.38
CA ALA A 51 -11.47 -4.24 -12.82
C ALA A 51 -11.45 -4.17 -11.28
N GLU A 52 -10.68 -5.04 -10.63
CA GLU A 52 -10.57 -5.03 -9.17
C GLU A 52 -9.81 -3.79 -8.66
N ALA A 53 -8.82 -3.29 -9.42
CA ALA A 53 -8.14 -2.03 -9.09
C ALA A 53 -9.07 -0.82 -9.27
N GLU A 54 -9.90 -0.81 -10.32
CA GLU A 54 -10.93 0.21 -10.51
C GLU A 54 -11.93 0.20 -9.35
N ASP A 55 -12.46 -0.97 -8.96
CA ASP A 55 -13.36 -1.08 -7.81
C ASP A 55 -12.67 -0.66 -6.50
N PHE A 56 -11.42 -1.06 -6.30
CA PHE A 56 -10.64 -0.74 -5.11
C PHE A 56 -10.39 0.76 -4.92
N TYR A 57 -10.09 1.48 -6.00
CA TYR A 57 -9.83 2.92 -5.93
C TYR A 57 -11.07 3.80 -6.18
N ASN A 58 -12.12 3.25 -6.79
CA ASN A 58 -13.42 3.92 -6.94
C ASN A 58 -14.38 3.65 -5.79
N GLU A 59 -14.00 2.88 -4.76
CA GLU A 59 -14.74 2.77 -3.51
C GLU A 59 -14.69 4.10 -2.72
N LYS A 60 -15.28 5.14 -3.30
CA LYS A 60 -15.75 6.33 -2.61
C LYS A 60 -17.00 5.96 -1.83
N ARG A 61 -16.86 5.83 -0.52
CA ARG A 61 -17.91 6.25 0.41
C ARG A 61 -17.28 7.06 1.54
#